data_AF-A0A392QD55-F1
#
_entry.id   AF-A0A392QD55-F1
#
_cell.length_a   1.000
_cell.length_b   1.000
_cell.length_c   1.000
_cell.angle_alpha   90.00
_cell.angle_beta   90.00
_cell.angle_gamma   90.00
#
_symmetry.space_group_name_H-M   'P 1'
#
loop_
_entity.id
_entity.type
_entity.pdbx_description
1 polymer ?
#
loop_
_entity_poly.entity_id
_entity_poly.type
_entity_poly.pdbx_seq_one_letter_code
_entity_poly.pdbx_strand_id
1 'polypeptide(L)'
;SPTVIPAVVFLGCAYFNSAPLNAETIFTVLTTLRNMGDPVLMIPEALSVMIQVKVSFDRLNTFMLAEELSNDDNGRKIKQCSVNAMAIQAGNFIWDHESVSPTLKDVNLEIKWGQKIAVCGPVGAGKSSLLYAILGEIPKISGTVAH
;
A
#
# COMPACT_ATOMS: atom_id res chain seq x y z
N SER A 1 -39.58 15.57 -7.82
CA SER A 1 -40.11 16.46 -6.77
C SER A 1 -40.50 15.61 -5.56
N PRO A 2 -40.06 15.95 -4.34
CA PRO A 2 -40.36 15.21 -3.11
C PRO A 2 -41.86 15.11 -2.76
N THR A 3 -42.73 15.79 -3.52
CA THR A 3 -44.19 15.69 -3.39
C THR A 3 -44.83 14.64 -4.31
N VAL A 4 -44.13 14.14 -5.34
CA VAL A 4 -44.70 13.22 -6.34
C VAL A 4 -44.83 11.81 -5.77
N ILE A 5 -43.82 11.32 -5.04
CA ILE A 5 -43.86 9.98 -4.43
C ILE A 5 -45.02 9.86 -3.41
N PRO A 6 -45.22 10.81 -2.48
CA PRO A 6 -46.39 10.78 -1.60
C PRO A 6 -47.72 10.90 -2.32
N ALA A 7 -47.81 11.70 -3.39
CA ALA A 7 -49.03 11.85 -4.17
C ALA A 7 -49.42 10.53 -4.87
N VAL A 8 -48.45 9.81 -5.43
CA VAL A 8 -48.68 8.51 -6.08
C VAL A 8 -49.08 7.44 -5.06
N VAL A 9 -48.41 7.38 -3.91
CA VAL A 9 -48.77 6.45 -2.82
C VAL A 9 -50.19 6.72 -2.32
N PHE A 10 -50.55 8.00 -2.13
CA PHE A 10 -51.90 8.40 -1.71
C PHE A 10 -52.98 8.02 -2.74
N LEU A 11 -52.72 8.24 -4.03
CA LEU A 11 -53.64 7.89 -5.11
C LEU A 11 -53.84 6.36 -5.21
N GLY A 12 -52.78 5.58 -4.98
CA GLY A 12 -52.84 4.13 -4.90
C GLY A 12 -53.68 3.65 -3.70
N CYS A 13 -53.44 4.20 -2.50
CA CYS A 13 -54.22 3.85 -1.32
C CYS A 13 -55.72 4.19 -1.45
N ALA A 14 -56.03 5.31 -2.11
CA ALA A 14 -57.41 5.71 -2.41
C ALA A 14 -58.07 4.77 -3.44
N TYR A 15 -57.33 4.34 -4.47
CA TYR A 15 -57.84 3.42 -5.49
C TYR A 15 -58.12 2.00 -4.94
N PHE A 16 -57.23 1.49 -4.08
CA PHE A 16 -57.35 0.15 -3.51
C PHE A 16 -58.22 0.06 -2.24
N ASN A 17 -58.81 1.18 -1.77
CA ASN A 17 -59.67 1.27 -0.59
C ASN A 17 -59.07 0.59 0.68
N SER A 18 -57.74 0.55 0.78
CA SER A 18 -57.04 -0.34 1.71
C SER A 18 -56.89 0.21 3.14
N ALA A 19 -57.17 1.50 3.37
CA ALA A 19 -57.03 2.14 4.67
C ALA A 19 -58.05 3.29 4.87
N PRO A 20 -58.49 3.56 6.12
CA PRO A 20 -59.35 4.71 6.41
C PRO A 20 -58.60 6.01 6.12
N LEU A 21 -59.14 6.82 5.21
CA LEU A 21 -58.62 8.12 4.78
C LEU A 21 -58.88 9.20 5.86
N ASN A 22 -58.35 9.00 7.07
CA ASN A 22 -58.39 9.98 8.13
C ASN A 22 -57.26 11.01 7.95
N ALA A 23 -57.50 12.28 8.28
CA ALA A 23 -56.50 13.34 8.12
C ALA A 23 -55.22 13.03 8.93
N GLU A 24 -55.37 12.49 10.13
CA GLU A 24 -54.27 12.12 11.03
C GLU A 24 -53.31 11.08 10.40
N THR A 25 -53.86 10.06 9.75
CA THR A 25 -53.05 9.00 9.11
C THR A 25 -52.35 9.52 7.87
N ILE A 26 -53.01 10.38 7.08
CA ILE A 26 -52.43 10.99 5.87
C ILE A 26 -51.25 11.91 6.22
N PHE A 27 -51.40 12.78 7.21
CA PHE A 27 -50.32 13.67 7.64
C PHE A 27 -49.14 12.88 8.23
N THR A 28 -49.42 11.82 8.98
CA THR A 28 -48.38 10.94 9.53
C THR A 28 -47.62 10.22 8.42
N VAL A 29 -48.32 9.61 7.45
CA VAL A 29 -47.69 8.92 6.30
C VAL A 29 -46.88 9.90 5.44
N LEU A 30 -47.40 11.09 5.17
CA LEU A 30 -46.70 12.13 4.41
C LEU A 30 -45.41 12.58 5.11
N THR A 31 -45.47 12.74 6.44
CA THR A 31 -44.30 13.13 7.26
C THR A 31 -43.25 12.01 7.26
N THR A 32 -43.67 10.76 7.47
CA THR A 32 -42.77 9.60 7.43
C THR A 32 -42.11 9.41 6.06
N LEU A 33 -42.87 9.54 4.96
CA LEU A 33 -42.34 9.45 3.60
C LEU A 33 -41.32 10.56 3.28
N ARG A 34 -41.58 11.79 3.74
CA ARG A 34 -40.64 12.90 3.57
C ARG A 34 -39.35 12.66 4.35
N ASN A 35 -39.44 12.19 5.58
CA ASN A 35 -38.27 11.88 6.41
C ASN A 35 -37.44 10.70 5.85
N MET A 36 -38.05 9.78 5.10
CA MET A 36 -37.35 8.70 4.40
C MET A 36 -36.71 9.14 3.07
N GLY A 37 -37.16 10.26 2.48
CA GLY A 37 -36.64 10.73 1.20
C GLY A 37 -35.15 11.06 1.24
N ASP A 38 -34.72 11.74 2.31
CA ASP A 38 -33.33 12.19 2.48
C ASP A 38 -32.32 11.03 2.60
N PRO A 39 -32.50 10.01 3.48
CA PRO A 39 -31.56 8.90 3.58
C PRO A 39 -31.55 8.00 2.33
N VAL A 40 -32.67 7.89 1.60
CA VAL A 40 -32.72 7.09 0.36
C VAL A 40 -31.83 7.70 -0.73
N LEU A 41 -31.74 9.03 -0.78
CA LEU A 41 -30.86 9.74 -1.71
C LEU A 41 -29.38 9.68 -1.30
N MET A 42 -29.07 9.38 -0.04
CA MET A 42 -27.70 9.17 0.43
C MET A 42 -27.14 7.79 0.07
N ILE A 43 -27.98 6.80 -0.24
CA ILE A 43 -27.52 5.44 -0.55
C ILE A 43 -26.57 5.41 -1.77
N PRO A 44 -26.87 6.05 -2.91
CA PRO A 44 -25.94 6.13 -4.04
C PRO A 44 -24.61 6.78 -3.67
N GLU A 45 -24.63 7.87 -2.89
CA GLU A 45 -23.42 8.56 -2.43
C GLU A 45 -22.58 7.65 -1.52
N ALA A 46 -23.22 6.96 -0.58
CA ALA A 46 -22.56 6.01 0.31
C ALA A 46 -21.94 4.83 -0.47
N LEU A 47 -22.62 4.32 -1.50
CA LEU A 47 -22.07 3.28 -2.39
C LEU A 47 -20.85 3.80 -3.15
N SER A 48 -20.89 5.03 -3.68
CA SER A 48 -19.74 5.65 -4.33
C SER A 48 -18.55 5.77 -3.38
N VAL A 49 -18.77 6.24 -2.14
CA VAL A 49 -17.71 6.32 -1.12
C VAL A 49 -17.17 4.93 -0.79
N MET A 50 -18.04 3.92 -0.65
CA MET A 50 -17.61 2.55 -0.35
C MET A 50 -16.74 1.95 -1.47
N ILE A 51 -17.05 2.24 -2.74
CA ILE A 51 -16.21 1.85 -3.88
C ILE A 51 -14.83 2.52 -3.79
N GLN A 52 -14.78 3.82 -3.51
CA GLN A 52 -13.51 4.55 -3.35
C GLN A 52 -12.67 4.02 -2.18
N VAL A 53 -13.32 3.72 -1.06
CA VAL A 53 -12.68 3.10 0.11
C VAL A 53 -12.10 1.74 -0.26
N LYS A 54 -12.85 0.88 -0.95
CA LYS A 54 -12.36 -0.42 -1.40
C LYS A 54 -11.10 -0.29 -2.27
N VAL A 55 -11.14 0.54 -3.30
CA VAL A 55 -9.98 0.77 -4.19
C VAL A 55 -8.77 1.30 -3.42
N SER A 56 -9.00 2.15 -2.42
CA SER A 56 -7.93 2.67 -1.56
C SER A 56 -7.34 1.59 -0.65
N PHE A 57 -8.19 0.75 -0.07
CA PHE A 57 -7.76 -0.40 0.74
C PHE A 57 -6.99 -1.43 -0.09
N ASP A 58 -7.42 -1.71 -1.32
CA ASP A 58 -6.71 -2.62 -2.23
C ASP A 58 -5.28 -2.12 -2.47
N ARG A 59 -5.09 -0.81 -2.66
CA ARG A 59 -3.75 -0.20 -2.81
C ARG A 59 -2.89 -0.32 -1.55
N LEU A 60 -3.49 -0.10 -0.37
CA LEU A 60 -2.79 -0.25 0.92
C LEU A 60 -2.39 -1.71 1.15
N ASN A 61 -3.28 -2.65 0.82
CA ASN A 61 -3.03 -4.07 0.91
C ASN A 61 -1.86 -4.49 -0.01
N THR A 62 -1.84 -4.01 -1.25
CA THR A 62 -0.70 -4.24 -2.17
C THR A 62 0.62 -3.72 -1.62
N PHE A 63 0.62 -2.55 -0.97
CA PHE A 63 1.84 -2.00 -0.37
C PHE A 63 2.28 -2.78 0.86
N MET A 64 1.37 -3.14 1.76
CA MET A 64 1.70 -3.89 2.99
C MET A 64 2.15 -5.33 2.71
N LEU A 65 1.70 -5.91 1.60
CA LEU A 65 2.10 -7.25 1.15
C LEU A 65 3.26 -7.22 0.14
N ALA A 66 3.82 -6.04 -0.16
CA ALA A 66 5.00 -5.94 -0.99
C ALA A 66 6.17 -6.67 -0.31
N GLU A 67 7.01 -7.32 -1.12
CA GLU A 67 8.20 -8.00 -0.61
C GLU A 67 9.15 -6.98 0.02
N GLU A 68 9.38 -7.10 1.32
CA GLU A 68 10.43 -6.34 1.98
C GLU A 68 11.78 -6.99 1.67
N LEU A 69 12.84 -6.18 1.57
CA LEU A 69 14.19 -6.71 1.54
C LEU A 69 14.37 -7.60 2.76
N SER A 70 14.56 -8.90 2.52
CA SER A 70 14.81 -9.83 3.60
C SER A 70 16.09 -9.38 4.30
N ASN A 71 15.93 -8.90 5.53
CA ASN A 71 17.01 -8.95 6.49
C ASN A 71 17.28 -10.44 6.68
N ASP A 72 18.16 -11.01 5.85
CA ASP A 72 18.79 -12.29 6.12
C ASP A 72 19.66 -12.06 7.36
N ASP A 73 18.97 -11.93 8.51
CA ASP A 73 19.47 -11.87 9.86
C ASP A 73 19.91 -13.28 10.24
N ASN A 74 20.79 -13.85 9.41
CA ASN A 74 21.70 -14.90 9.81
C ASN A 74 22.77 -14.27 10.70
N GLY A 75 22.29 -13.67 11.81
CA GLY A 75 23.04 -13.03 12.86
C GLY A 75 24.09 -12.04 12.35
N ARG A 76 23.83 -10.75 12.58
CA ARG A 76 24.91 -9.83 12.99
C ARG A 76 25.55 -10.31 14.31
N LYS A 77 26.07 -11.54 14.33
CA LYS A 77 27.06 -11.98 15.31
C LYS A 77 28.32 -11.26 14.91
N ILE A 78 28.47 -10.03 15.40
CA ILE A 78 29.76 -9.36 15.48
C ILE A 78 30.65 -10.34 16.22
N LYS A 79 31.38 -11.19 15.48
CA LYS A 79 32.48 -11.95 16.05
C LYS A 79 33.49 -10.85 16.35
N GLN A 80 33.51 -10.39 17.58
CA GLN A 80 34.42 -9.38 18.14
C GLN A 80 35.93 -9.73 17.98
N CYS A 81 36.26 -10.74 17.18
CA CYS A 81 37.58 -11.30 16.94
C CYS A 81 37.90 -11.48 15.43
N SER A 82 37.14 -10.89 14.49
CA SER A 82 37.57 -10.84 13.09
C SER A 82 38.53 -9.67 12.85
N VAL A 83 39.63 -9.93 12.14
CA VAL A 83 40.59 -8.91 11.68
C VAL A 83 39.92 -7.89 10.73
N ASN A 84 38.81 -8.30 10.12
CA ASN A 84 38.09 -7.55 9.10
C ASN A 84 36.83 -6.92 9.69
N ALA A 85 36.59 -5.67 9.34
CA ALA A 85 35.39 -4.90 9.67
C ALA A 85 34.27 -5.09 8.63
N MET A 86 34.64 -5.51 7.42
CA MET A 86 33.72 -5.81 6.34
C MET A 86 34.41 -6.69 5.31
N ALA A 87 33.71 -7.69 4.77
CA ALA A 87 34.14 -8.43 3.61
C ALA A 87 32.94 -8.72 2.68
N ILE A 88 33.12 -8.49 1.37
CA ILE A 88 32.21 -8.88 0.31
C ILE A 88 32.95 -9.88 -0.57
N GLN A 89 32.35 -11.04 -0.80
CA GLN A 89 32.90 -12.10 -1.66
C GLN A 89 31.91 -12.44 -2.77
N ALA A 90 32.37 -12.33 -4.02
CA ALA A 90 31.59 -12.58 -5.24
C ALA A 90 30.21 -11.91 -5.21
N GLY A 91 30.12 -10.68 -4.69
CA GLY A 91 28.87 -9.98 -4.45
C GLY A 91 28.26 -9.46 -5.74
N ASN A 92 27.06 -9.93 -6.08
CA ASN A 92 26.26 -9.41 -7.19
C ASN A 92 25.03 -8.70 -6.64
N PHE A 93 24.85 -7.43 -7.00
CA PHE A 93 23.77 -6.59 -6.47
C PHE A 93 23.00 -5.90 -7.60
N ILE A 94 21.73 -5.67 -7.36
CA ILE A 94 20.80 -5.11 -8.33
C ILE A 94 20.04 -3.95 -7.71
N TRP A 95 20.11 -2.77 -8.35
CA TRP A 95 19.39 -1.58 -7.88
C TRP A 95 17.90 -1.62 -8.27
N ASP A 96 17.62 -2.12 -9.45
CA ASP A 96 16.27 -2.19 -10.02
C ASP A 96 15.92 -3.64 -10.31
N HIS A 97 14.90 -4.17 -9.63
CA HIS A 97 14.44 -5.55 -9.79
C HIS A 97 14.03 -5.90 -11.23
N GLU A 98 13.65 -4.90 -12.04
CA GLU A 98 13.29 -5.10 -13.45
C GLU A 98 14.51 -5.16 -14.39
N SER A 99 15.70 -4.85 -13.88
CA SER A 99 16.90 -4.82 -14.71
C SER A 99 17.44 -6.23 -14.99
N VAL A 100 17.74 -6.50 -16.27
CA VAL A 100 18.24 -7.82 -16.72
C VAL A 100 19.67 -8.09 -16.22
N SER A 101 20.42 -7.04 -15.85
CA SER A 101 21.83 -7.16 -15.49
C SER A 101 22.12 -6.54 -14.13
N PRO A 102 22.96 -7.19 -13.29
CA PRO A 102 23.35 -6.64 -12.00
C PRO A 102 23.99 -5.25 -12.15
N THR A 103 23.62 -4.33 -11.26
CA THR A 103 24.24 -3.00 -11.15
C THR A 103 25.69 -3.11 -10.68
N LEU A 104 25.96 -4.05 -9.77
CA LEU A 104 27.30 -4.40 -9.32
C LEU A 104 27.54 -5.88 -9.59
N LYS A 105 28.65 -6.18 -10.25
CA LYS A 105 29.02 -7.54 -10.68
C LYS A 105 30.33 -7.95 -10.06
N ASP A 106 30.37 -9.14 -9.48
CA ASP A 106 31.56 -9.78 -8.93
C ASP A 106 32.39 -8.85 -8.02
N VAL A 107 31.70 -8.19 -7.08
CA VAL A 107 32.36 -7.29 -6.14
C VAL A 107 33.08 -8.12 -5.08
N ASN A 108 34.39 -7.91 -4.99
CA ASN A 108 35.25 -8.49 -3.96
C ASN A 108 35.93 -7.34 -3.20
N LEU A 109 35.60 -7.18 -1.92
CA LEU A 109 36.07 -6.07 -1.10
C LEU A 109 36.36 -6.57 0.32
N GLU A 110 37.51 -6.21 0.87
CA GLU A 110 37.88 -6.54 2.25
C GLU A 110 38.37 -5.26 2.93
N ILE A 111 37.76 -4.90 4.05
CA ILE A 111 38.07 -3.71 4.84
C ILE A 111 38.48 -4.14 6.23
N LYS A 112 39.68 -3.74 6.66
CA LYS A 112 40.20 -3.99 8.00
C LYS A 112 39.86 -2.85 8.96
N TRP A 113 39.85 -3.15 10.25
CA TRP A 113 39.67 -2.12 11.27
C TRP A 113 40.76 -1.04 11.17
N GLY A 114 40.35 0.23 11.23
CA GLY A 114 41.24 1.39 11.12
C GLY A 114 41.65 1.77 9.68
N GLN A 115 41.25 1.00 8.67
CA GLN A 115 41.54 1.30 7.27
C GLN A 115 40.61 2.41 6.73
N LYS A 116 41.17 3.32 5.92
CA LYS A 116 40.41 4.32 5.16
C LYS A 116 40.45 3.96 3.69
N ILE A 117 39.30 3.85 3.04
CA ILE A 117 39.18 3.46 1.63
C ILE A 117 38.46 4.58 0.88
N ALA A 118 38.97 4.92 -0.31
CA ALA A 118 38.31 5.81 -1.25
C ALA A 118 37.82 5.00 -2.45
N VAL A 119 36.56 5.18 -2.83
CA VAL A 119 35.95 4.54 -4.00
C VAL A 119 35.87 5.56 -5.14
N CYS A 120 36.59 5.31 -6.23
CA CYS A 120 36.69 6.21 -7.38
C CYS A 120 36.19 5.52 -8.66
N GLY A 121 35.63 6.30 -9.59
CA GLY A 121 35.12 5.78 -10.85
C GLY A 121 34.21 6.79 -11.57
N PRO A 122 33.90 6.57 -12.85
CA PRO A 122 33.09 7.48 -13.65
C PRO A 122 31.65 7.61 -13.12
N VAL A 123 30.93 8.65 -13.55
CA VAL A 123 29.51 8.83 -13.23
C VAL A 123 28.74 7.61 -13.77
N GLY A 124 27.83 7.06 -12.97
CA GLY A 124 27.07 5.85 -13.34
C GLY A 124 27.78 4.51 -13.06
N ALA A 125 29.03 4.49 -12.58
CA ALA A 125 29.77 3.25 -12.31
C ALA A 125 29.29 2.43 -11.09
N GLY A 126 28.17 2.81 -10.44
CA GLY A 126 27.64 2.09 -9.28
C GLY A 126 28.30 2.42 -7.92
N LYS A 127 29.07 3.51 -7.81
CA LYS A 127 29.73 3.90 -6.53
C LYS A 127 28.74 4.07 -5.37
N SER A 128 27.62 4.79 -5.59
CA SER A 128 26.58 4.95 -4.57
C SER A 128 25.88 3.62 -4.30
N SER A 129 25.60 2.83 -5.33
CA SER A 129 25.04 1.48 -5.20
C SER A 129 25.94 0.56 -4.37
N LEU A 130 27.27 0.71 -4.43
CA LEU A 130 28.20 -0.05 -3.60
C LEU A 130 28.04 0.29 -2.11
N LEU A 131 27.85 1.57 -1.79
CA LEU A 131 27.58 1.99 -0.42
C LEU A 131 26.24 1.43 0.07
N TYR A 132 25.20 1.45 -0.76
CA TYR A 132 23.91 0.86 -0.43
C TYR A 132 23.98 -0.67 -0.27
N ALA A 133 24.79 -1.36 -1.08
CA ALA A 133 25.05 -2.80 -0.93
C ALA A 133 25.71 -3.11 0.42
N ILE A 134 26.67 -2.29 0.84
CA ILE A 134 27.34 -2.41 2.14
C ILE A 134 26.36 -2.21 3.30
N LEU A 135 25.42 -1.29 3.15
CA LEU A 135 24.38 -1.01 4.16
C LEU A 135 23.26 -2.07 4.19
N GLY A 136 23.18 -2.91 3.15
CA GLY A 136 22.08 -3.87 2.97
C GLY A 136 20.80 -3.24 2.43
N GLU A 137 20.88 -2.05 1.83
CA GLU A 137 19.72 -1.32 1.29
C GLU A 137 19.36 -1.72 -0.14
N ILE A 138 20.19 -2.54 -0.79
CA ILE A 138 19.86 -3.11 -2.11
C ILE A 138 19.94 -4.62 -2.10
N PRO A 139 19.09 -5.30 -2.89
CA PRO A 139 19.06 -6.74 -2.96
C PRO A 139 20.38 -7.32 -3.45
N LYS A 140 20.83 -8.34 -2.72
CA LYS A 140 21.96 -9.20 -3.10
C LYS A 140 21.42 -10.39 -3.88
N ILE A 141 21.82 -10.53 -5.15
CA ILE A 141 21.48 -11.68 -5.99
C ILE A 141 22.30 -12.90 -5.56
N SER A 142 23.59 -12.71 -5.32
CA SER A 142 24.51 -13.78 -4.93
C SER A 142 25.76 -13.24 -4.24
N GLY A 143 26.52 -14.15 -3.63
CA GLY A 143 27.71 -13.81 -2.84
C GLY A 143 27.43 -13.66 -1.35
N THR A 144 28.48 -13.29 -0.60
CA THR A 144 28.42 -13.15 0.86
C THR A 144 28.89 -11.76 1.27
N VAL A 145 28.16 -11.15 2.21
CA VAL A 145 28.55 -9.91 2.90
C VAL A 145 28.72 -10.27 4.37
N ALA A 146 29.90 -10.02 4.92
CA ALA A 146 30.25 -10.26 6.31
C ALA A 146 30.66 -8.94 6.97
N HIS A 147 30.22 -8.72 8.21
CA HIS A 147 30.57 -7.57 9.05
C HIS A 147 31.32 -8.01 10.31
#